data_AF-A0AA96QMI4-F1
#
_entry.id   AF-A0AA96QMI4-F1
#
_cell.length_a   1.000
_cell.length_b   1.000
_cell.length_c   1.000
_cell.angle_alpha   90.00
_cell.angle_beta   90.00
_cell.angle_gamma   90.00
#
_symmetry.space_group_name_H-M   'P 1'
#
loop_
_entity.id
_entity.type
_entity.pdbx_description
1 polymer ?
#
loop_
_entity_poly.entity_id
_entity_poly.type
_entity_poly.pdbx_seq_one_letter_code
_entity_poly.pdbx_strand_id
1 'polypeptide(L)' 'MRENRLPAARQAPEDRVQRLHLIAAARVAAVRPSSEQQVSDIVRVTVDDEVDTSTFRAIVTDITDDQLR' A
#
# COMPACT_ATOMS: atom_id res chain seq x y z
N MET A 1 34.39 -5.27 3.05
CA MET A 1 32.94 -5.24 3.25
C MET A 1 32.35 -4.35 2.15
N ARG A 2 31.70 -4.91 1.13
CA ARG A 2 31.09 -4.11 0.06
C ARG A 2 29.78 -3.55 0.59
N GLU A 3 29.75 -2.25 0.85
CA GLU A 3 28.50 -1.53 1.09
C GLU A 3 27.71 -1.49 -0.21
N ASN A 4 26.83 -2.46 -0.39
CA ASN A 4 25.82 -2.45 -1.44
C ASN A 4 24.69 -1.50 -1.05
N ARG A 5 24.99 -0.21 -0.89
CA ARG A 5 23.98 0.83 -0.77
C ARG A 5 23.49 1.13 -2.19
N LEU A 6 22.44 0.43 -2.60
CA LEU A 6 21.62 0.85 -3.74
C LEU A 6 21.31 2.34 -3.53
N PRO A 7 21.51 3.20 -4.53
CA PRO A 7 21.11 4.59 -4.40
C PRO A 7 19.63 4.58 -4.05
N ALA A 8 19.25 5.29 -2.98
CA ALA A 8 17.87 5.71 -2.78
C ALA A 8 17.55 6.63 -3.96
N ALA A 9 17.23 6.04 -5.11
CA ALA A 9 16.64 6.75 -6.20
C ALA A 9 15.47 7.51 -5.56
N ARG A 10 15.46 8.83 -5.71
CA ARG A 10 14.24 9.60 -5.51
C ARG A 10 13.23 8.99 -6.47
N GLN A 11 12.47 8.01 -5.97
CA GLN A 11 11.38 7.39 -6.71
C GLN A 11 10.43 8.54 -7.04
N ALA A 12 9.98 8.58 -8.29
CA ALA A 12 8.92 9.51 -8.63
C ALA A 12 7.73 9.24 -7.68
N PRO A 13 6.96 10.27 -7.29
CA PRO A 13 5.81 10.07 -6.42
C PRO A 13 4.88 8.94 -6.89
N GLU A 14 4.74 8.78 -8.21
CA GLU A 14 3.97 7.71 -8.85
C GLU A 14 4.54 6.29 -8.58
N ASP A 15 5.85 6.10 -8.73
CA ASP A 15 6.52 4.81 -8.43
C ASP A 15 6.35 4.44 -6.94
N ARG A 16 6.37 5.44 -6.06
CA ARG A 16 6.18 5.27 -4.63
C ARG A 16 4.75 4.82 -4.33
N VAL A 17 3.74 5.48 -4.88
CA VAL A 17 2.33 5.11 -4.72
C VAL A 17 2.08 3.70 -5.25
N GLN A 18 2.61 3.36 -6.42
CA GLN A 18 2.48 2.01 -6.98
C GLN A 18 3.11 0.96 -6.06
N ARG A 19 4.30 1.23 -5.52
CA ARG A 19 4.96 0.34 -4.56
C ARG A 19 4.12 0.14 -3.29
N LEU A 20 3.60 1.23 -2.72
CA LEU A 20 2.76 1.16 -1.52
C LEU A 20 1.48 0.37 -1.77
N HIS A 21 0.86 0.57 -2.93
CA HIS A 21 -0.31 -0.19 -3.36
C HIS A 21 -0.01 -1.70 -3.38
N LEU A 22 1.07 -2.11 -4.04
CA LEU A 22 1.46 -3.53 -4.12
C LEU A 22 1.75 -4.15 -2.76
N ILE A 23 2.44 -3.42 -1.87
CA ILE A 23 2.71 -3.87 -0.50
C ILE A 23 1.40 -4.02 0.28
N ALA A 24 0.51 -3.04 0.17
CA ALA A 24 -0.77 -3.07 0.85
C ALA A 24 -1.63 -4.25 0.38
N ALA A 25 -1.74 -4.47 -0.94
CA ALA A 25 -2.46 -5.59 -1.52
C ALA A 25 -1.92 -6.93 -1.01
N ALA A 26 -0.60 -7.12 -1.01
CA ALA A 26 0.03 -8.33 -0.51
C ALA A 26 -0.26 -8.57 0.98
N ARG A 27 -0.23 -7.52 1.81
CA ARG A 27 -0.53 -7.63 3.25
C ARG A 27 -2.00 -7.94 3.50
N VAL A 28 -2.91 -7.30 2.77
CA VAL A 28 -4.35 -7.56 2.87
C VAL A 28 -4.66 -9.01 2.49
N ALA A 29 -4.12 -9.49 1.37
CA ALA A 29 -4.29 -10.88 0.93
C ALA A 29 -3.78 -11.90 1.96
N ALA A 30 -2.68 -11.59 2.66
CA ALA A 30 -2.14 -12.44 3.72
C ALA A 30 -3.04 -12.46 4.97
N VAL A 31 -3.67 -11.34 5.31
CA VAL A 31 -4.54 -11.22 6.49
C VAL A 31 -5.95 -11.79 6.24
N ARG A 32 -6.44 -11.75 5.00
CA ARG A 32 -7.81 -12.16 4.61
C ARG A 32 -8.88 -11.45 5.46
N PRO A 33 -9.01 -10.11 5.34
CA PRO A 33 -10.03 -9.38 6.07
C PRO A 33 -11.44 -9.82 5.65
N SER A 34 -12.41 -9.52 6.49
CA SER A 34 -13.84 -9.75 6.25
C SER A 34 -14.65 -8.46 6.09
N SER A 35 -13.99 -7.31 6.10
CA SER A 35 -14.64 -5.99 6.01
C SER A 35 -13.72 -4.93 5.42
N GLU A 36 -14.32 -3.94 4.77
CA GLU A 36 -13.62 -2.77 4.22
C GLU A 36 -12.85 -2.02 5.32
N GLN A 37 -13.39 -1.98 6.54
CA GLN A 37 -12.72 -1.34 7.67
C GLN A 37 -11.36 -1.98 7.97
N GLN A 38 -11.27 -3.32 7.95
CA GLN A 38 -10.00 -4.02 8.16
C GLN A 38 -9.01 -3.79 7.00
N VAL A 39 -9.50 -3.72 5.75
CA VAL A 39 -8.67 -3.33 4.60
C VAL A 39 -8.10 -1.93 4.84
N SER A 40 -8.94 -0.97 5.20
CA SER A 40 -8.57 0.43 5.47
C SER A 40 -7.49 0.54 6.55
N ASP A 41 -7.61 -0.21 7.64
CA ASP A 41 -6.65 -0.18 8.74
C ASP A 41 -5.30 -0.79 8.34
N ILE A 42 -5.28 -1.88 7.56
CA ILE A 42 -4.05 -2.48 7.03
C ILE A 42 -3.36 -1.52 6.04
N VAL A 43 -4.13 -0.90 5.14
CA VAL A 43 -3.61 0.09 4.18
C VAL A 43 -3.04 1.29 4.94
N ARG A 44 -3.73 1.80 5.96
CA ARG A 44 -3.28 2.96 6.77
C ARG A 44 -1.90 2.71 7.39
N VAL A 45 -1.72 1.54 8.02
CA VAL A 45 -0.42 1.13 8.61
C VAL A 45 0.65 0.90 7.53
N THR A 46 0.26 0.62 6.29
CA THR A 46 1.20 0.38 5.20
C THR A 46 1.68 1.66 4.53
N VAL A 47 0.79 2.63 4.37
CA VAL A 47 1.10 3.88 3.66
C VAL A 47 1.66 4.97 4.56
N ASP A 48 1.49 4.91 5.88
CA ASP A 48 2.11 5.83 6.86
C ASP A 48 2.11 7.33 6.46
N ASP A 49 0.94 7.88 6.11
CA ASP A 49 0.74 9.26 5.63
C ASP A 49 1.58 9.66 4.38
N GLU A 50 2.20 8.70 3.70
CA GLU A 50 2.99 8.91 2.48
C GLU A 50 2.12 9.28 1.26
N VAL A 51 0.79 9.19 1.39
CA VAL A 51 -0.18 9.49 0.35
C VAL A 51 -1.28 10.40 0.89
N ASP A 52 -1.83 11.24 0.02
CA ASP A 52 -2.98 12.06 0.38
C ASP A 52 -4.27 11.22 0.57
N THR A 53 -5.27 11.84 1.18
CA THR A 53 -6.56 11.20 1.48
C THR A 53 -7.27 10.62 0.25
N SER A 54 -7.16 11.26 -0.92
CA SER A 54 -7.78 10.75 -2.16
C SER A 54 -7.08 9.50 -2.66
N THR A 55 -5.74 9.49 -2.67
CA THR A 55 -4.92 8.36 -3.08
C THR A 55 -5.09 7.19 -2.10
N PHE A 56 -5.13 7.47 -0.80
CA PHE A 56 -5.47 6.46 0.22
C PHE A 56 -6.83 5.81 -0.07
N ARG A 57 -7.88 6.60 -0.32
CA ARG A 57 -9.21 6.08 -0.64
C ARG A 57 -9.21 5.23 -1.91
N ALA A 58 -8.52 5.67 -2.96
CA ALA A 58 -8.40 4.90 -4.20
C ALA A 58 -7.75 3.53 -3.97
N ILE A 59 -6.67 3.45 -3.19
CA ILE A 59 -6.01 2.19 -2.84
C ILE A 59 -6.96 1.28 -2.03
N VAL A 60 -7.67 1.82 -1.05
CA VAL A 60 -8.62 1.03 -0.23
C VAL A 60 -9.75 0.46 -1.08
N THR A 61 -10.35 1.27 -1.96
CA THR A 61 -11.42 0.83 -2.86
C THR A 61 -10.95 -0.29 -3.78
N ASP A 62 -9.81 -0.12 -4.44
CA ASP A 62 -9.26 -1.10 -5.38
C ASP A 62 -8.97 -2.45 -4.68
N ILE A 63 -8.31 -2.42 -3.52
CA ILE A 63 -8.01 -3.64 -2.77
C ILE A 63 -9.28 -4.28 -2.20
N THR A 64 -10.26 -3.47 -1.77
CA THR A 64 -11.54 -3.97 -1.24
C THR A 64 -12.32 -4.73 -2.30
N ASP A 65 -12.39 -4.18 -3.53
CA ASP A 65 -13.06 -4.79 -4.66
C ASP A 65 -12.41 -6.14 -5.07
N ASP A 66 -11.10 -6.29 -4.86
CA ASP A 66 -10.36 -7.54 -5.14
C ASP A 66 -10.53 -8.59 -4.02
N GLN A 67 -10.58 -8.15 -2.75
CA GLN A 67 -10.45 -9.05 -1.59
C GLN A 67 -11.77 -9.45 -0.93
N LEU A 68 -12.82 -8.63 -1.06
CA LEU A 68 -14.11 -8.87 -0.40
C LEU A 68 -15.23 -9.26 -1.37
N ARG A 69 -14.88 -9.54 -2.62
CA ARG A 69 -15.82 -9.95 -3.67
C ARG A 69 -16.07 -11.45 -3.70
#